data_AF-F6JYF7-F1
#
_entry.id   AF-F6JYF7-F1
#
_cell.length_a   1.000
_cell.length_b   1.000
_cell.length_c   1.000
_cell.angle_alpha   90.00
_cell.angle_beta   90.00
_cell.angle_gamma   90.00
#
_symmetry.space_group_name_H-M   'P 1'
#
loop_
_entity.id
_entity.type
_entity.pdbx_description
1 polymer ?
#
loop_
_entity_poly.entity_id
_entity_poly.type
_entity_poly.pdbx_seq_one_letter_code
_entity_poly.pdbx_strand_id
1 'polypeptide(L)'
;AFGLVNPPTAQGYAVNGSVSFSQSKPGEPVLVEGVITGLKVNALHGFHIHEKGDISTKGCLSTGGHFNPQRKVHGGPNDRERHIGDLG
;
A
#
# COMPACT_ATOMS: atom_id res chain seq x y z
N ALA A 1 0.55 12.47 6.64
CA ALA A 1 1.77 11.69 6.41
C ALA A 1 1.35 10.25 6.14
N PHE A 2 1.67 9.69 4.98
CA PHE A 2 1.40 8.29 4.67
C PHE A 2 2.59 7.47 5.19
N GLY A 3 2.35 6.62 6.19
CA GLY A 3 3.38 5.76 6.77
C GLY A 3 3.42 4.41 6.07
N LEU A 4 4.63 3.91 5.79
CA LEU A 4 4.80 2.50 5.44
C LEU A 4 4.47 1.65 6.68
N VAL A 5 3.51 0.73 6.54
CA VAL A 5 3.20 -0.24 7.60
C VAL A 5 4.11 -1.44 7.41
N ASN A 6 5.10 -1.55 8.29
CA ASN A 6 6.04 -2.66 8.26
C ASN A 6 5.60 -3.73 9.27
N PRO A 7 5.23 -4.95 8.84
CA PRO A 7 5.09 -6.05 9.79
C PRO A 7 6.47 -6.36 10.41
N PRO A 8 6.57 -6.51 11.74
CA PRO A 8 7.82 -6.89 12.38
C PRO A 8 8.26 -8.28 11.90
N THR A 9 9.50 -8.39 11.46
CA THR A 9 10.14 -9.69 11.19
C THR A 9 10.95 -10.12 12.41
N ALA A 10 11.37 -11.38 12.46
CA ALA A 10 12.23 -11.92 13.52
C ALA A 10 13.58 -11.18 13.68
N GLN A 11 13.95 -10.31 12.73
CA GLN A 11 15.15 -9.45 12.76
C GLN A 11 14.87 -7.94 12.91
N GLY A 12 13.61 -7.53 13.16
CA GLY A 12 13.19 -6.11 13.22
C GLY A 12 12.37 -5.65 12.02
N TYR A 13 12.23 -4.34 11.83
CA TYR A 13 11.61 -3.77 10.61
C TYR A 13 12.67 -3.68 9.53
N ALA A 14 12.69 -4.66 8.62
CA ALA A 14 13.66 -4.69 7.53
C ALA A 14 13.38 -3.60 6.48
N VAL A 15 12.11 -3.21 6.31
CA VAL A 15 11.67 -2.24 5.30
C VAL A 15 11.53 -0.85 5.92
N ASN A 16 12.00 0.18 5.22
CA ASN A 16 11.85 1.58 5.64
C ASN A 16 11.76 2.49 4.41
N GLY A 17 11.27 3.71 4.59
CA GLY A 17 11.13 4.65 3.48
C GLY A 17 10.02 5.68 3.67
N SER A 18 9.75 6.40 2.60
CA SER A 18 8.65 7.34 2.49
C SER A 18 7.94 7.21 1.15
N VAL A 19 6.64 7.45 1.17
CA VAL A 19 5.81 7.53 -0.04
C VAL A 19 4.98 8.80 0.03
N SER A 20 5.04 9.58 -1.04
CA SER A 20 4.33 10.82 -1.27
C SER A 20 3.24 10.59 -2.31
N PHE A 21 2.06 11.13 -2.01
CA PHE A 21 0.91 11.14 -2.92
C PHE A 21 0.65 12.59 -3.29
N SER A 22 0.58 12.88 -4.58
CA SER A 22 0.25 14.21 -5.09
C SER A 22 -0.79 14.11 -6.19
N GLN A 23 -1.66 15.10 -6.28
CA GLN A 23 -2.68 15.21 -7.32
C GLN A 23 -2.71 16.67 -7.76
N SER A 24 -2.47 16.94 -9.03
CA SER A 24 -2.35 18.32 -9.51
C SER A 24 -3.67 19.10 -9.42
N LYS A 25 -4.80 18.42 -9.65
CA LYS A 25 -6.16 18.99 -9.62
C LYS A 25 -7.19 17.93 -9.21
N PRO A 26 -8.35 18.32 -8.65
CA PRO A 26 -9.42 17.37 -8.37
C PRO A 26 -9.83 16.58 -9.62
N GLY A 27 -9.88 15.26 -9.50
CA GLY A 27 -10.27 14.35 -10.59
C GLY A 27 -9.13 13.86 -11.48
N GLU A 28 -7.93 14.46 -11.39
CA GLU A 28 -6.75 13.96 -12.10
C GLU A 28 -6.17 12.70 -11.43
N PRO A 29 -5.34 11.89 -12.13
CA PRO A 29 -4.64 10.79 -11.50
C PRO A 29 -3.77 11.24 -10.32
N VAL A 30 -3.67 10.37 -9.32
CA VAL A 30 -2.73 10.55 -8.20
C VAL A 30 -1.36 10.04 -8.63
N LEU A 31 -0.35 10.90 -8.52
CA LEU A 31 1.05 10.53 -8.64
C LEU A 31 1.54 9.98 -7.31
N VAL A 32 2.12 8.78 -7.34
CA VAL A 32 2.69 8.10 -6.18
C VAL A 32 4.18 7.97 -6.38
N GLU A 33 4.96 8.61 -5.52
CA GLU A 33 6.43 8.61 -5.57
C GLU A 33 6.98 8.26 -4.20
N GLY A 34 8.05 7.47 -4.15
CA GLY A 34 8.62 7.09 -2.87
C GLY A 34 10.00 6.48 -2.97
N VAL A 35 10.68 6.45 -1.83
CA VAL A 35 11.95 5.76 -1.65
C VAL A 35 11.71 4.67 -0.62
N ILE A 36 11.90 3.41 -0.99
CA ILE A 36 11.74 2.25 -0.11
C ILE A 36 13.04 1.47 -0.13
N THR A 37 13.56 1.12 1.06
CA THR A 37 14.76 0.32 1.25
C THR A 37 14.43 -0.95 2.04
N GLY A 38 15.32 -1.94 1.94
CA GLY A 38 15.20 -3.20 2.70
C GLY A 38 14.20 -4.22 2.14
N LEU A 39 13.63 -3.95 0.96
CA LEU A 39 12.92 -4.96 0.19
C LEU A 39 13.89 -5.97 -0.42
N LYS A 40 13.42 -7.20 -0.62
CA LYS A 40 14.18 -8.24 -1.33
C LYS A 40 14.50 -7.76 -2.76
N VAL A 41 15.78 -7.71 -3.10
CA VAL A 41 16.26 -7.38 -4.44
C VAL A 41 15.78 -8.40 -5.47
N ASN A 42 15.50 -7.95 -6.70
CA ASN A 42 15.02 -8.78 -7.80
C ASN A 42 13.71 -9.55 -7.51
N ALA A 43 12.84 -9.01 -6.66
CA ALA A 43 11.52 -9.55 -6.39
C ALA A 43 10.43 -8.49 -6.65
N LEU A 44 9.26 -8.95 -7.10
CA LEU A 44 8.06 -8.12 -7.19
C LEU A 44 7.37 -8.12 -5.82
N HIS A 45 6.89 -6.95 -5.40
CA HIS A 45 6.17 -6.75 -4.15
C HIS A 45 4.85 -6.07 -4.49
N GLY A 46 3.74 -6.60 -3.98
CA GLY A 46 2.44 -5.97 -4.16
C GLY A 46 2.33 -4.69 -3.35
N PHE A 47 1.71 -3.68 -3.93
CA PHE A 47 1.46 -2.38 -3.32
C PHE A 47 -0.06 -2.12 -3.33
N HIS A 48 -0.62 -1.79 -2.17
CA HIS A 48 -2.05 -1.53 -2.03
C HIS A 48 -2.35 -0.58 -0.87
N ILE A 49 -3.50 0.07 -0.96
CA ILE A 49 -4.05 0.93 0.08
C ILE A 49 -4.97 0.08 0.95
N HIS A 50 -4.77 0.12 2.27
CA HIS A 50 -5.66 -0.51 3.24
C HIS A 50 -6.90 0.35 3.54
N GLU A 51 -7.99 -0.28 3.99
CA GLU A 51 -9.23 0.42 4.31
C GLU A 51 -9.15 1.32 5.55
N LYS A 52 -8.20 1.06 6.47
CA LYS A 52 -8.01 1.83 7.69
C LYS A 52 -6.57 2.30 7.82
N GLY A 53 -6.40 3.54 8.30
CA GLY A 53 -5.11 4.09 8.72
C GLY A 53 -4.68 3.70 10.14
N ASP A 54 -5.24 2.60 10.68
CA ASP A 54 -4.95 2.15 12.05
C ASP A 54 -3.71 1.25 12.08
N ILE A 55 -2.61 1.80 12.58
CA ILE A 55 -1.30 1.15 12.73
C ILE A 55 -1.00 0.74 14.18
N SER A 56 -2.02 0.61 15.02
CA SER A 56 -1.86 0.32 16.45
C SER A 56 -1.34 -1.10 16.73
N THR A 57 -1.65 -2.06 15.85
CA THR A 57 -1.06 -3.40 15.93
C THR A 57 0.33 -3.38 15.32
N LYS A 58 1.27 -4.16 15.88
CA LYS A 58 2.60 -4.37 15.29
C LYS A 58 2.46 -5.25 14.04
N GLY A 59 1.86 -4.72 12.97
CA GLY A 59 1.52 -5.43 11.73
C GLY A 59 0.29 -4.83 11.03
N CYS A 60 -0.25 -5.57 10.06
CA CYS A 60 -1.35 -5.12 9.20
C CYS A 60 -2.74 -5.59 9.68
N LEU A 61 -2.86 -6.12 10.91
CA LEU A 61 -4.16 -6.63 11.39
C LEU A 61 -5.16 -5.49 11.61
N SER A 62 -4.71 -4.39 12.20
CA SER A 62 -5.55 -3.22 12.47
C SER A 62 -5.86 -2.39 11.22
N THR A 63 -5.08 -2.53 10.14
CA THR A 63 -5.29 -1.78 8.89
C THR A 63 -6.47 -2.31 8.07
N GLY A 64 -7.00 -3.48 8.42
CA GLY A 64 -8.12 -4.11 7.71
C GLY A 64 -7.73 -4.67 6.34
N GLY A 65 -8.72 -4.90 5.48
CA GLY A 65 -8.48 -5.37 4.10
C GLY A 65 -7.95 -4.28 3.17
N HIS A 66 -7.88 -4.61 1.87
CA HIS A 66 -7.61 -3.62 0.84
C HIS A 66 -8.80 -2.63 0.75
N PHE A 67 -8.51 -1.37 0.44
CA PHE A 67 -9.53 -0.34 0.29
C PHE A 67 -10.45 -0.67 -0.89
N ASN A 68 -11.68 -1.05 -0.56
CA ASN A 68 -12.65 -1.59 -1.52
C ASN A 68 -14.07 -1.03 -1.29
N PRO A 69 -14.29 0.28 -1.48
CA PRO A 69 -15.62 0.90 -1.32
C PRO A 69 -16.63 0.38 -2.33
N GLN A 70 -16.17 -0.21 -3.44
CA GLN A 70 -17.01 -0.71 -4.54
C GLN A 70 -17.35 -2.21 -4.42
N ARG A 71 -16.86 -2.90 -3.38
CA ARG A 71 -17.08 -4.34 -3.14
C ARG A 71 -16.71 -5.23 -4.32
N LYS A 72 -15.59 -4.92 -4.95
CA LYS A 72 -14.98 -5.68 -6.05
C LYS A 72 -14.16 -6.86 -5.52
N VAL A 73 -13.82 -7.79 -6.41
CA VAL A 73 -12.81 -8.82 -6.10
C VAL A 73 -11.41 -8.23 -6.25
N HIS A 74 -10.42 -8.82 -5.57
CA HIS A 74 -9.02 -8.45 -5.74
C HIS A 74 -8.55 -8.73 -7.19
N GLY A 75 -7.67 -7.88 -7.71
CA GLY A 75 -7.07 -8.07 -9.04
C GLY A 75 -5.70 -7.41 -9.18
N GLY A 76 -4.97 -7.82 -10.22
CA GLY A 76 -3.68 -7.26 -10.59
C GLY A 76 -3.76 -5.85 -11.21
N PRO A 77 -2.60 -5.27 -11.58
CA PRO A 77 -2.52 -3.91 -12.13
C PRO A 77 -3.36 -3.69 -13.40
N ASN A 78 -3.50 -4.74 -14.21
CA ASN A 78 -4.15 -4.70 -15.52
C ASN A 78 -5.54 -5.36 -15.53
N ASP A 79 -6.01 -5.87 -14.39
CA ASP A 79 -7.31 -6.52 -14.31
C ASP A 79 -8.43 -5.50 -14.33
N ARG A 80 -9.51 -5.79 -15.07
CA ARG A 80 -10.68 -4.89 -15.16
C ARG A 80 -11.47 -4.85 -13.85
N GLU A 81 -11.51 -5.95 -13.14
CA GLU A 81 -12.16 -6.09 -11.83
C GLU A 81 -11.07 -6.22 -10.77
N ARG A 82 -11.01 -5.23 -9.88
CA ARG A 82 -9.99 -5.10 -8.83
C ARG A 82 -10.48 -4.16 -7.75
N HIS A 83 -9.89 -4.20 -6.56
CA HIS A 83 -10.15 -3.14 -5.59
C HIS A 83 -9.57 -1.82 -6.12
N ILE A 84 -10.24 -0.70 -5.83
CA ILE A 84 -9.69 0.62 -6.19
C ILE A 84 -8.35 0.91 -5.48
N GLY A 85 -8.11 0.26 -4.34
CA GLY A 85 -6.86 0.31 -3.60
C GLY A 85 -5.77 -0.67 -4.04
N ASP A 86 -6.02 -1.57 -5.00
CA ASP A 86 -4.98 -2.48 -5.50
C ASP A 86 -4.05 -1.69 -6.43
N LEU A 87 -2.79 -1.39 -6.10
CA LEU A 87 -1.93 -0.57 -6.97
C LEU A 87 -1.01 -1.41 -7.86
N GLY A 88 -0.76 -2.65 -7.47
CA GLY A 88 0.03 -3.62 -8.23
C GLY A 88 1.11 -4.27 -7.41
#